data_AF-A0A726DS47-F1
#
_entry.id   AF-A0A726DS47-F1
#
_cell.length_a   1.000
_cell.length_b   1.000
_cell.length_c   1.000
_cell.angle_alpha   90.00
_cell.angle_beta   90.00
_cell.angle_gamma   90.00
#
_symmetry.space_group_name_H-M   'P 1'
#
loop_
_entity.id
_entity.type
_entity.pdbx_description
1 polymer ?
#
loop_
_entity_poly.entity_id
_entity_poly.type
_entity_poly.pdbx_seq_one_letter_code
_entity_poly.pdbx_strand_id
1 'polypeptide(L)'
;AAALFNGLSHYIDNKGSDYIISQMTDGNAPPLFVDGKDDLQRSVITLNNNRINEIKRVQPEVVLLTWSVRGTNGVHDKKLAIDTLSLTIKKIKEASPDSRIIFIGPVPEWNAN
;
A
#
# COMPACT_ATOMS: atom_id res chain seq x y z
N ALA A 1 -4.71 1.60 4.06
CA ALA A 1 -3.85 2.64 3.45
C ALA A 1 -4.51 4.01 3.40
N ALA A 2 -5.68 4.18 2.76
CA ALA A 2 -6.33 5.48 2.58
C ALA A 2 -6.45 6.33 3.87
N ALA A 3 -6.74 5.69 5.01
CA ALA A 3 -6.85 6.36 6.31
C ALA A 3 -5.57 7.11 6.77
N LEU A 4 -4.40 6.80 6.21
CA LEU A 4 -3.15 7.49 6.55
C LEU A 4 -3.08 8.92 5.98
N PHE A 5 -3.87 9.22 4.93
CA PHE A 5 -3.80 10.50 4.22
C PHE A 5 -4.00 11.70 5.14
N ASN A 6 -5.07 11.69 5.94
CA ASN A 6 -5.42 12.82 6.81
C ASN A 6 -4.31 13.16 7.82
N GLY A 7 -3.75 12.13 8.46
CA GLY A 7 -2.68 12.32 9.44
C GLY A 7 -1.39 12.84 8.79
N LEU A 8 -1.06 12.34 7.60
CA LEU A 8 0.13 12.78 6.85
C LEU A 8 -0.04 14.22 6.33
N SER A 9 -1.19 14.56 5.74
CA SER A 9 -1.49 15.92 5.28
C SER A 9 -1.40 16.92 6.44
N HIS A 10 -2.05 16.61 7.57
CA HIS A 10 -2.00 17.45 8.75
C HIS A 10 -0.57 17.66 9.27
N TYR A 11 0.27 16.62 9.23
CA TYR A 11 1.67 16.72 9.61
C TYR A 11 2.47 17.65 8.68
N ILE A 12 2.30 17.50 7.36
CA ILE A 12 2.97 18.32 6.35
C ILE A 12 2.59 19.79 6.52
N ASP A 13 1.29 20.07 6.65
CA ASP A 13 0.75 21.42 6.81
C ASP A 13 1.31 22.10 8.08
N ASN A 14 1.25 21.40 9.22
CA ASN A 14 1.72 21.92 10.49
C ASN A 14 3.24 22.16 10.56
N LYS A 15 4.00 21.45 9.73
CA LYS A 15 5.46 21.61 9.66
C LYS A 15 5.89 22.61 8.59
N GLY A 16 4.96 23.11 7.77
CA GLY A 16 5.29 23.93 6.60
C GLY A 16 6.22 23.19 5.64
N SER A 17 6.05 21.87 5.52
CA SER A 17 6.86 21.03 4.65
C SER A 17 6.39 21.17 3.20
N ASP A 18 7.34 21.05 2.27
CA ASP A 18 7.13 21.03 0.82
C ASP A 18 6.83 19.64 0.25
N TYR A 19 6.75 18.62 1.11
CA TYR A 19 6.37 17.27 0.70
C TYR A 19 4.96 17.25 0.12
N ILE A 20 4.78 16.46 -0.94
CA ILE A 20 3.49 16.25 -1.59
C ILE A 20 3.03 14.80 -1.46
N ILE A 21 1.72 14.57 -1.58
CA ILE A 21 1.12 13.25 -1.43
C ILE A 21 0.49 12.81 -2.75
N SER A 22 0.83 11.60 -3.20
CA SER A 22 0.11 10.87 -4.25
C SER A 22 -0.61 9.66 -3.62
N GLN A 23 -1.81 9.32 -4.10
CA GLN A 23 -2.60 8.24 -3.53
C GLN A 23 -3.21 7.34 -4.61
N MET A 24 -2.95 6.03 -4.49
CA MET A 24 -3.62 4.97 -5.25
C MET A 24 -4.06 3.88 -4.28
N THR A 25 -5.30 3.98 -3.78
CA THR A 25 -5.85 3.06 -2.78
C THR A 25 -7.25 2.65 -3.15
N ASP A 26 -7.55 1.36 -3.03
CA ASP A 26 -8.86 0.81 -3.33
C ASP A 26 -9.29 -0.12 -2.19
N GLY A 27 -10.59 -0.13 -1.89
CA GLY A 27 -11.19 -0.99 -0.87
C GLY A 27 -10.98 -2.47 -1.21
N ASN A 28 -10.65 -3.27 -0.21
CA ASN A 28 -10.30 -4.68 -0.36
C ASN A 28 -9.16 -4.99 -1.35
N ALA A 29 -8.29 -4.03 -1.69
CA ALA A 29 -7.17 -4.23 -2.62
C ALA A 29 -5.81 -3.97 -1.95
N PRO A 30 -5.31 -4.90 -1.10
CA PRO A 30 -4.02 -4.74 -0.43
C PRO A 30 -2.88 -4.61 -1.45
N PRO A 31 -1.72 -4.06 -1.05
CA PRO A 31 -0.52 -3.96 -1.89
C PRO A 31 0.20 -5.32 -2.01
N LEU A 32 -0.57 -6.39 -2.24
CA LEU A 32 -0.16 -7.77 -2.34
C LEU A 32 -0.70 -8.34 -3.67
N PHE A 33 0.13 -9.09 -4.40
CA PHE A 33 -0.25 -9.68 -5.68
C PHE A 33 -1.02 -10.99 -5.47
N VAL A 34 -2.22 -10.89 -4.90
CA VAL A 34 -3.12 -12.01 -4.63
C VAL A 34 -4.20 -12.11 -5.69
N ASP A 35 -4.61 -13.34 -6.03
CA ASP A 35 -5.76 -13.55 -6.90
C ASP A 35 -7.04 -13.30 -6.12
N GLY A 36 -7.64 -12.14 -6.36
CA GLY A 36 -8.78 -11.62 -5.63
C GLY A 36 -9.38 -10.43 -6.35
N LYS A 37 -10.53 -9.99 -5.85
CA LYS A 37 -11.28 -8.84 -6.39
C LYS A 37 -11.45 -7.75 -5.35
N ASP A 38 -11.30 -6.51 -5.79
CA ASP A 38 -11.66 -5.34 -4.97
C ASP A 38 -13.19 -5.22 -4.83
N ASP A 39 -13.65 -4.21 -4.10
CA ASP A 39 -15.09 -3.98 -3.90
C ASP A 39 -15.86 -3.71 -5.21
N LEU A 40 -15.17 -3.22 -6.25
CA LEU A 40 -15.71 -2.96 -7.58
C LEU A 40 -15.53 -4.13 -8.56
N GLN A 41 -15.22 -5.33 -8.06
CA GLN A 41 -15.05 -6.56 -8.86
C GLN A 41 -13.86 -6.55 -9.84
N ARG A 42 -12.91 -5.62 -9.66
CA ARG A 42 -11.67 -5.51 -10.44
C ARG A 42 -10.59 -6.40 -9.84
N SER A 43 -9.69 -6.92 -10.67
CA SER A 43 -8.58 -7.77 -10.21
C SER A 43 -7.59 -6.99 -9.35
N VAL A 44 -7.28 -7.50 -8.16
CA VAL A 44 -6.25 -6.94 -7.27
C VAL A 44 -4.87 -6.96 -7.93
N ILE A 45 -4.55 -8.00 -8.69
CA ILE A 45 -3.29 -8.08 -9.46
C ILE A 45 -3.20 -6.94 -10.47
N THR A 46 -4.27 -6.70 -11.25
CA THR A 46 -4.30 -5.61 -12.23
C THR A 46 -4.14 -4.24 -11.56
N LEU A 47 -4.85 -4.01 -10.45
CA LEU A 47 -4.70 -2.77 -9.68
C LEU A 47 -3.26 -2.58 -9.19
N ASN A 48 -2.63 -3.62 -8.66
CA ASN A 48 -1.24 -3.54 -8.20
C ASN A 48 -0.23 -3.36 -9.34
N ASN A 49 -0.46 -3.97 -10.51
CA ASN A 49 0.36 -3.70 -11.70
C ASN A 49 0.29 -2.23 -12.11
N ASN A 50 -0.91 -1.63 -12.12
CA ASN A 50 -1.08 -0.21 -12.42
C ASN A 50 -0.36 0.68 -11.41
N ARG A 51 -0.44 0.37 -10.11
CA ARG A 51 0.30 1.08 -9.05
C ARG A 51 1.82 1.03 -9.28
N ILE A 52 2.37 -0.13 -9.64
CA ILE A 52 3.80 -0.27 -9.97
C ILE A 52 4.17 0.55 -11.21
N ASN A 53 3.31 0.59 -12.23
CA ASN A 53 3.56 1.41 -13.43
C ASN A 53 3.61 2.91 -13.12
N GLU A 54 2.72 3.39 -12.24
CA GLU A 54 2.75 4.79 -11.81
C GLU A 54 3.98 5.12 -10.96
N ILE A 55 4.37 4.24 -10.04
CA ILE A 55 5.65 4.36 -9.30
C ILE A 55 6.83 4.44 -10.27
N LYS A 56 6.86 3.58 -11.29
CA LYS A 56 7.90 3.62 -12.34
C LYS A 56 7.89 4.94 -13.11
N ARG A 57 6.71 5.51 -13.38
CA ARG A 57 6.57 6.75 -14.16
C ARG A 57 7.05 7.98 -13.39
N VAL A 58 6.73 8.08 -12.10
CA VAL A 58 6.99 9.30 -11.31
C VAL A 58 8.22 9.24 -10.42
N GLN A 59 8.79 8.05 -10.19
CA GLN A 59 9.99 7.84 -9.36
C GLN A 59 9.89 8.55 -7.98
N PRO A 60 8.92 8.16 -7.12
CA PRO A 60 8.69 8.88 -5.87
C PRO A 60 9.84 8.69 -4.88
N GLU A 61 10.08 9.69 -4.02
CA GLU A 61 11.09 9.57 -2.96
C GLU A 61 10.72 8.50 -1.92
N VAL A 62 9.43 8.36 -1.61
CA VAL A 62 8.90 7.42 -0.61
C VAL A 62 7.68 6.69 -1.15
N VAL A 63 7.66 5.37 -0.99
CA VAL A 63 6.48 4.53 -1.18
C VAL A 63 5.99 4.05 0.19
N LEU A 64 4.86 4.58 0.62
CA LEU A 64 4.24 4.27 1.91
C LEU A 64 3.11 3.25 1.72
N LEU A 65 3.15 2.14 2.44
CA LEU A 65 2.17 1.05 2.29
C LEU A 65 1.72 0.47 3.63
N THR A 66 0.46 0.02 3.68
CA THR A 66 -0.16 -0.70 4.79
C THR A 66 -1.43 -1.42 4.30
N TRP A 67 -1.89 -2.46 5.00
CA TRP A 67 -3.15 -3.15 4.67
C TRP A 67 -3.86 -3.70 5.90
N SER A 68 -5.14 -4.05 5.75
CA SER A 68 -5.89 -4.79 6.78
C SER A 68 -5.45 -6.25 6.75
N VAL A 69 -4.70 -6.67 7.77
CA VAL A 69 -4.10 -8.03 7.83
C VAL A 69 -5.14 -9.14 7.95
N ARG A 70 -6.36 -8.83 8.41
CA ARG A 70 -7.50 -9.75 8.49
C ARG A 70 -8.52 -9.58 7.35
N GLY A 71 -8.26 -8.69 6.38
CA GLY A 71 -9.17 -8.43 5.26
C GLY A 71 -9.32 -9.62 4.31
N THR A 72 -10.38 -9.61 3.49
CA THR A 72 -10.75 -10.73 2.59
C THR A 72 -9.63 -11.11 1.60
N ASN A 73 -8.96 -10.12 1.01
CA ASN A 73 -7.80 -10.36 0.14
C ASN A 73 -6.45 -10.30 0.90
N GLY A 74 -6.48 -10.38 2.22
CA GLY A 74 -5.28 -10.50 3.05
C GLY A 74 -4.68 -11.91 2.99
N VAL A 75 -3.42 -12.03 3.42
CA VAL A 75 -2.75 -13.32 3.59
C VAL A 75 -2.67 -13.64 5.08
N HIS A 76 -3.40 -14.66 5.52
CA HIS A 76 -3.52 -15.01 6.94
C HIS A 76 -2.29 -15.73 7.50
N ASP A 77 -1.62 -16.56 6.69
CA ASP A 77 -0.36 -17.17 7.09
C ASP A 77 0.74 -16.11 7.13
N LYS A 78 1.36 -15.94 8.31
CA LYS A 78 2.34 -14.87 8.52
C LYS A 78 3.57 -15.02 7.64
N LYS A 79 4.02 -16.25 7.38
CA LYS A 79 5.21 -16.49 6.56
C LYS A 79 4.89 -16.18 5.10
N LEU A 80 3.76 -16.67 4.60
CA LEU A 80 3.30 -16.38 3.25
C LEU A 80 3.03 -14.89 3.03
N ALA A 81 2.58 -14.17 4.07
CA ALA A 81 2.40 -12.72 4.01
C ALA A 81 3.74 -12.00 3.80
N ILE A 82 4.81 -12.44 4.46
CA ILE A 82 6.17 -11.91 4.25
C ILE A 82 6.68 -12.23 2.85
N ASP A 83 6.46 -13.44 2.36
CA ASP A 83 6.88 -13.84 1.01
C ASP A 83 6.14 -13.00 -0.06
N THR A 84 4.85 -12.77 0.13
CA THR A 84 4.02 -11.96 -0.77
C THR A 84 4.41 -10.47 -0.72
N LEU A 85 4.69 -9.94 0.48
CA LEU A 85 5.20 -8.58 0.64
C LEU A 85 6.58 -8.42 -0.03
N SER A 86 7.44 -9.43 0.07
CA SER A 86 8.77 -9.41 -0.54
C SER A 86 8.69 -9.30 -2.06
N LEU A 87 7.69 -9.91 -2.69
CA LEU A 87 7.42 -9.74 -4.12
C LEU A 87 7.02 -8.29 -4.46
N THR A 88 6.15 -7.67 -3.67
CA THR A 88 5.80 -6.25 -3.86
C THR A 88 7.02 -5.36 -3.70
N ILE A 89 7.83 -5.57 -2.67
CA ILE A 89 9.08 -4.81 -2.43
C ILE A 89 10.03 -4.94 -3.63
N LYS A 90 10.24 -6.17 -4.14
CA LYS A 90 11.08 -6.41 -5.31
C LYS A 90 10.59 -5.62 -6.53
N LYS A 91 9.29 -5.67 -6.82
CA LYS A 91 8.69 -4.92 -7.95
C LYS A 91 8.82 -3.42 -7.78
N ILE A 92 8.68 -2.89 -6.57
CA ILE A 92 8.89 -1.45 -6.30
C ILE A 92 10.37 -1.09 -6.55
N LYS A 93 11.33 -1.86 -6.04
CA LYS A 93 12.77 -1.59 -6.24
C LYS A 93 13.19 -1.70 -7.70
N GLU A 94 12.61 -2.63 -8.47
CA GLU A 94 12.83 -2.71 -9.92
C GLU A 94 12.22 -1.52 -10.67
N ALA A 95 11.08 -1.01 -10.21
CA ALA A 95 10.39 0.12 -10.81
C ALA A 95 11.02 1.47 -10.45
N SER A 96 11.45 1.66 -9.20
CA SER A 96 12.09 2.87 -8.69
C SER A 96 13.15 2.51 -7.64
N PRO A 97 14.42 2.34 -8.06
CA PRO A 97 15.49 1.84 -7.20
C PRO A 97 15.81 2.73 -5.98
N ASP A 98 15.62 4.04 -6.12
CA ASP A 98 15.97 5.03 -5.10
C ASP A 98 14.81 5.33 -4.13
N SER A 99 13.60 4.83 -4.40
CA SER A 99 12.47 4.99 -3.49
C SER A 99 12.73 4.32 -2.14
N ARG A 100 12.52 5.08 -1.05
CA ARG A 100 12.41 4.50 0.29
C ARG A 100 11.07 3.80 0.44
N ILE A 101 11.08 2.55 0.86
CA ILE A 101 9.86 1.76 1.06
C ILE A 101 9.57 1.68 2.57
N ILE A 102 8.42 2.20 3.00
CA ILE A 102 8.03 2.22 4.41
C ILE A 102 6.72 1.46 4.56
N PHE A 103 6.74 0.41 5.37
CA PHE A 103 5.54 -0.32 5.80
C PHE A 103 5.09 0.20 7.17
N ILE A 104 3.90 0.82 7.23
CA ILE A 104 3.25 1.14 8.50
C ILE A 104 2.43 -0.08 8.93
N GLY A 105 2.76 -0.62 10.11
CA GLY A 105 2.13 -1.83 10.64
C GLY A 105 0.62 -1.69 10.91
N PRO A 106 -0.05 -2.79 11.27
CA PRO A 106 -1.47 -2.79 11.57
C PRO A 106 -1.83 -1.84 12.71
N VAL A 107 -2.98 -1.19 12.60
CA VAL A 107 -3.57 -0.42 13.70
C VAL A 107 -4.33 -1.35 14.66
N PRO A 108 -4.57 -0.93 15.91
CA PRO A 108 -5.44 -1.68 16.81
C PRO A 108 -6.83 -1.92 16.20
N GLU A 109 -7.32 -3.16 16.34
CA GLU A 109 -8.66 -3.56 15.89
C GLU A 109 -9.48 -4.00 17.11
N TRP A 110 -10.73 -3.55 17.18
CA TRP A 110 -11.67 -3.88 18.25
C TRP A 110 -12.75 -4.80 17.69
N ASN A 111 -13.22 -5.76 18.48
CA ASN A 111 -14.41 -6.51 18.12
C ASN A 111 -15.62 -5.57 18.28
N ALA A 112 -16.24 -5.21 17.16
CA ALA A 112 -17.59 -4.67 17.19
C ALA A 112 -18.51 -5.86 17.49
N ASN A 113 -18.95 -5.97 18.74
CA ASN A 113 -20.05 -6.87 19.11
C ASN A 113 -21.31 -6.50 18.33
#